data_AF-A0AB35NA06-F1
#
_entry.id   AF-A0AB35NA06-F1
#
_cell.length_a   1.000
_cell.length_b   1.000
_cell.length_c   1.000
_cell.angle_alpha   90.00
_cell.angle_beta   90.00
_cell.angle_gamma   90.00
#
_symmetry.space_group_name_H-M   'P 1'
#
loop_
_entity.id
_entity.type
_entity.pdbx_description
1 polymer ?
#
loop_
_entity_poly.entity_id
_entity_poly.type
_entity_poly.pdbx_seq_one_letter_code
_entity_poly.pdbx_strand_id
1 'polypeptide(L)' 'MSIEQFETIGLWLGLGGLYFFIVLAIRDVLKKSEAPRIGHIFVWLVLFLSPLVFIVKSIVQYFFE' A
#
# COMPACT_ATOMS: atom_id res chain seq x y z
N MET A 1 14.10 -18.20 15.03
CA MET A 1 13.29 -17.83 13.85
C MET A 1 13.21 -19.08 12.99
N SER A 2 12.00 -19.62 12.77
CA SER A 2 11.82 -20.73 11.84
C SER A 2 11.99 -20.25 10.39
N ILE A 3 12.23 -21.17 9.46
CA ILE A 3 12.27 -20.86 8.01
C ILE A 3 10.98 -20.14 7.59
N GLU A 4 9.82 -20.63 8.05
CA GLU A 4 8.51 -20.04 7.74
C GLU A 4 8.37 -18.59 8.23
N GLN A 5 8.89 -18.28 9.42
CA GLN A 5 8.88 -16.91 9.95
C GLN A 5 9.78 -15.98 9.12
N PHE A 6 10.95 -16.47 8.69
CA PHE A 6 11.86 -15.71 7.84
C PHE A 6 11.23 -15.43 6.47
N GLU A 7 10.64 -16.44 5.83
CA GLU A 7 9.91 -16.30 4.57
C GLU A 7 8.76 -15.29 4.68
N THR A 8 7.96 -15.39 5.76
CA THR A 8 6.86 -14.46 6.02
C THR A 8 7.35 -13.02 6.14
N ILE A 9 8.40 -12.78 6.95
CA ILE A 9 8.99 -11.44 7.10
C ILE A 9 9.54 -10.93 5.77
N GLY A 10 10.24 -11.79 5.01
CA GLY A 10 10.75 -11.45 3.68
C GLY A 10 9.64 -11.07 2.70
N LEU A 11 8.52 -11.79 2.71
CA LEU A 11 7.33 -11.50 1.90
C LEU A 11 6.73 -10.13 2.26
N TRP A 12 6.53 -9.86 3.54
CA TRP A 12 5.99 -8.58 4.01
C TRP A 12 6.91 -7.41 3.72
N LEU A 13 8.23 -7.58 3.90
CA LEU A 13 9.22 -6.56 3.57
C LEU A 13 9.32 -6.33 2.06
N GLY A 14 9.29 -7.39 1.26
CA GLY A 14 9.29 -7.29 -0.21
C GLY A 14 8.04 -6.59 -0.72
N LEU A 15 6.86 -6.97 -0.23
CA LEU A 15 5.59 -6.36 -0.60
C LEU A 15 5.50 -4.90 -0.14
N GLY A 16 5.92 -4.62 1.10
CA GLY A 16 5.98 -3.26 1.67
C GLY A 16 6.98 -2.37 0.92
N GLY A 17 8.15 -2.90 0.56
CA GLY A 17 9.15 -2.20 -0.26
C GLY A 17 8.63 -1.90 -1.65
N LEU A 18 8.00 -2.86 -2.32
CA LEU A 18 7.36 -2.66 -3.62
C LEU A 18 6.28 -1.57 -3.54
N TYR A 19 5.41 -1.64 -2.54
CA TYR A 19 4.38 -0.63 -2.32
C TYR A 19 5.00 0.76 -2.10
N PHE A 20 6.05 0.85 -1.29
CA PHE A 20 6.79 2.09 -1.08
C PHE A 20 7.34 2.67 -2.39
N PHE A 21 7.96 1.85 -3.25
CA PHE A 21 8.41 2.30 -4.56
C PHE A 21 7.27 2.79 -5.47
N ILE A 22 6.10 2.14 -5.41
CA ILE A 22 4.90 2.60 -6.12
C ILE A 22 4.46 3.98 -5.63
N VAL A 23 4.40 4.20 -4.30
CA VAL A 23 4.05 5.51 -3.74
C VAL A 23 5.05 6.59 -4.21
N LEU A 24 6.34 6.28 -4.21
CA LEU A 24 7.37 7.21 -4.70
C LEU A 24 7.21 7.51 -6.19
N ALA A 25 6.97 6.49 -7.01
CA ALA A 25 6.75 6.63 -8.45
C ALA A 25 5.51 7.48 -8.74
N ILE A 26 4.39 7.20 -8.06
CA ILE A 26 3.15 7.99 -8.16
C ILE A 26 3.41 9.44 -7.75
N ARG A 27 4.14 9.67 -6.66
CA ARG A 27 4.47 11.02 -6.21
C ARG A 27 5.30 11.78 -7.25
N ASP A 28 6.23 11.10 -7.92
CA ASP A 28 7.02 11.70 -9.01
C ASP A 28 6.16 11.99 -10.24
N VAL A 29 5.29 11.05 -10.63
CA VAL A 29 4.32 11.23 -11.72
C VAL A 29 3.37 12.40 -11.45
N LEU A 30 2.82 12.50 -10.24
CA LEU A 30 1.93 13.61 -9.85
C LEU A 30 2.64 14.96 -9.87
N LYS A 31 3.93 15.02 -9.54
CA LYS A 31 4.72 16.26 -9.63
C LYS A 31 5.01 16.67 -11.08
N LYS A 32 5.19 15.70 -11.97
CA LYS A 32 5.48 15.92 -13.40
C LYS A 32 4.22 16.08 -14.24
N SER A 33 3.06 15.66 -13.74
CA SER A 33 1.81 15.76 -14.47
C SER A 33 1.23 17.17 -14.38
N GLU A 34 0.66 17.65 -15.47
CA GLU A 34 -0.16 18.87 -15.51
C GLU A 34 -1.61 18.59 -15.06
N ALA A 35 -1.84 17.49 -14.32
CA ALA A 35 -3.17 17.09 -13.93
C ALA A 35 -3.82 18.12 -12.98
N PRO A 36 -5.12 18.37 -13.11
CA PRO A 36 -5.83 19.27 -12.21
C PRO A 36 -5.80 18.73 -10.78
N ARG A 37 -5.86 19.62 -9.79
CA ARG A 37 -5.77 19.29 -8.35
C ARG A 37 -6.71 18.15 -7.90
N ILE A 38 -7.86 17.99 -8.55
CA ILE A 38 -8.81 16.89 -8.30
C ILE A 38 -8.20 15.53 -8.67
N GLY A 39 -7.48 15.43 -9.79
CA GLY A 39 -6.82 14.19 -10.21
C GLY A 39 -5.77 13.73 -9.20
N HIS A 40 -5.04 14.67 -8.60
CA HIS A 40 -4.06 14.35 -7.55
C HIS A 40 -4.74 13.76 -6.31
N ILE A 41 -5.90 14.31 -5.91
CA ILE A 41 -6.67 13.80 -4.77
C ILE A 41 -7.15 12.38 -5.03
N PHE A 42 -7.72 12.10 -6.21
CA PHE A 42 -8.21 10.76 -6.56
C PHE A 42 -7.09 9.71 -6.60
N VAL A 43 -5.91 10.05 -7.14
CA VAL A 43 -4.77 9.13 -7.15
C VAL A 43 -4.34 8.78 -5.74
N TRP A 44 -4.24 9.76 -4.84
CA TRP A 44 -3.95 9.50 -3.43
C TRP A 44 -5.05 8.69 -2.74
N LEU A 45 -6.32 8.95 -3.04
CA LEU A 45 -7.47 8.23 -2.49
C LEU A 45 -7.43 6.74 -2.87
N VAL A 46 -7.25 6.44 -4.16
CA VAL A 46 -7.20 5.06 -4.67
C VAL A 46 -5.95 4.34 -4.17
N LEU A 47 -4.81 5.03 -4.10
CA LEU A 47 -3.56 4.47 -3.57
C LEU A 47 -3.74 4.01 -2.12
N PHE A 48 -4.33 4.84 -1.26
CA PHE A 48 -4.59 4.49 0.15
C PHE A 48 -5.77 3.53 0.33
N LEU A 49 -6.67 3.42 -0.64
CA LEU A 49 -7.80 2.49 -0.56
C LEU A 49 -7.33 1.03 -0.47
N SER A 50 -6.27 0.69 -1.20
CA SER A 50 -5.71 -0.67 -1.23
C SER A 50 -5.25 -1.17 0.14
N PRO A 51 -4.34 -0.49 0.86
CA PRO A 51 -3.96 -0.90 2.21
C PRO A 51 -5.10 -0.75 3.22
N LEU A 52 -6.02 0.20 3.03
CA LEU A 52 -7.16 0.38 3.93
C LEU A 52 -8.07 -0.85 3.94
N VAL A 53 -8.37 -1.42 2.77
CA VAL A 53 -9.15 -2.68 2.67
C VAL A 53 -8.42 -3.83 3.36
N PHE A 54 -7.10 -3.89 3.23
CA PHE A 54 -6.28 -4.92 3.88
C PHE A 54 -6.35 -4.79 5.42
N ILE A 55 -6.26 -3.57 5.94
CA ILE A 55 -6.39 -3.28 7.38
C ILE A 55 -7.79 -3.64 7.87
N VAL A 56 -8.85 -3.23 7.16
CA VAL A 56 -10.24 -3.57 7.53
C VAL A 56 -10.41 -5.08 7.58
N LYS A 57 -9.91 -5.82 6.58
CA LYS A 57 -9.97 -7.28 6.56
C LYS A 57 -9.28 -7.87 7.79
N SER A 58 -8.07 -7.42 8.13
CA SER A 58 -7.34 -7.90 9.30
C SER A 58 -8.06 -7.61 10.61
N ILE A 59 -8.67 -6.43 10.74
CA ILE A 59 -9.44 -6.04 11.94
C ILE A 59 -10.69 -6.90 12.06
N VAL A 60 -11.47 -7.01 10.98
CA VAL A 60 -12.69 -7.83 10.98
C VAL A 60 -12.35 -9.28 11.31
N GLN A 61 -11.28 -9.83 10.75
CA GLN A 61 -10.82 -11.17 11.08
C GLN A 61 -10.52 -11.31 12.59
N TYR A 62 -9.83 -10.35 13.20
CA TYR A 62 -9.52 -10.39 14.63
C TYR A 62 -10.74 -10.31 15.57
N PHE A 63 -11.83 -9.66 15.14
CA PHE A 63 -13.02 -9.47 15.99
C PHE A 63 -14.13 -10.50 15.74
N PHE A 64 -14.17 -11.13 14.56
CA PHE A 64 -15.22 -12.08 14.18
C PHE A 64 -14.74 -13.55 14.12
N GLU A 65 -13.44 -13.82 14.13
CA GLU A 65 -12.83 -15.13 14.47
C GLU A 65 -12.29 -15.11 15.90
#